data_AF-A0AAU7J978-F1
#
_entry.id   AF-A0AAU7J978-F1
#
_cell.length_a   1.000
_cell.length_b   1.000
_cell.length_c   1.000
_cell.angle_alpha   90.00
_cell.angle_beta   90.00
_cell.angle_gamma   90.00
#
_symmetry.space_group_name_H-M   'P 1'
#
loop_
_entity.id
_entity.type
_entity.pdbx_description
1 polymer ?
#
loop_
_entity_poly.entity_id
_entity_poly.type
_entity_poly.pdbx_seq_one_letter_code
_entity_poly.pdbx_strand_id
1 'polypeptide(L)'
;MIRLVFAHKTAVAFVAALTLFGVAQGLVVTRWPDLERSVVPPFLWPILASLAIDVAIRPAVAAGRISDLRTETRFAGVLAGVLAYTVVRWAAQG
;
A
#
# COMPACT_ATOMS: atom_id res chain seq x y z
N MET A 1 12.82 -25.15 2.74
CA MET A 1 12.99 -24.20 1.61
C MET A 1 11.68 -23.61 1.09
N ILE A 2 10.57 -24.36 0.99
CA ILE A 2 9.31 -23.88 0.38
C ILE A 2 8.70 -22.65 1.11
N ARG A 3 8.68 -22.62 2.45
CA ARG A 3 8.13 -21.49 3.23
C ARG A 3 8.82 -20.14 2.99
N LEU A 4 10.12 -20.14 2.69
CA LEU A 4 10.89 -18.90 2.49
C LEU A 4 10.51 -18.19 1.18
N VAL A 5 10.25 -18.99 0.13
CA VAL A 5 9.87 -18.48 -1.20
C VAL A 5 8.46 -17.89 -1.18
N PHE A 6 7.51 -18.53 -0.49
CA PHE A 6 6.15 -18.01 -0.36
C PHE A 6 6.11 -16.68 0.41
N ALA A 7 6.89 -16.56 1.49
CA ALA A 7 6.98 -15.33 2.27
C ALA A 7 7.53 -14.16 1.45
N HIS A 8 8.51 -14.41 0.59
CA HIS A 8 9.05 -13.40 -0.30
C HIS A 8 8.03 -12.96 -1.36
N LYS A 9 7.28 -13.90 -1.96
CA LYS A 9 6.25 -13.59 -2.96
C LYS A 9 5.12 -12.74 -2.39
N THR A 10 4.64 -13.05 -1.19
CA THR A 10 3.59 -12.26 -0.52
C THR A 10 4.07 -10.87 -0.15
N ALA A 11 5.33 -10.73 0.29
CA ALA A 11 5.93 -9.44 0.59
C ALA A 11 6.04 -8.54 -0.65
N VAL A 12 6.54 -9.09 -1.77
CA VAL A 12 6.63 -8.36 -3.03
C VAL A 12 5.25 -7.95 -3.55
N ALA A 13 4.28 -8.87 -3.52
CA ALA A 13 2.91 -8.58 -3.94
C ALA A 13 2.27 -7.47 -3.09
N PHE A 14 2.49 -7.48 -1.78
CA PHE A 14 2.00 -6.45 -0.86
C PHE A 14 2.60 -5.07 -1.19
N VAL A 15 3.93 -4.98 -1.32
CA VAL A 15 4.60 -3.72 -1.66
C VAL A 15 4.14 -3.22 -3.01
N ALA A 16 4.07 -4.10 -4.02
CA ALA A 16 3.59 -3.74 -5.36
C ALA A 16 2.15 -3.21 -5.33
N ALA A 17 1.25 -3.86 -4.57
CA ALA A 17 -0.14 -3.42 -4.44
C ALA A 17 -0.24 -2.02 -3.81
N LEU A 18 0.52 -1.73 -2.74
CA LEU A 18 0.51 -0.40 -2.13
C LEU A 18 1.15 0.67 -3.02
N THR A 19 2.21 0.33 -3.75
CA THR A 19 2.81 1.23 -4.75
C THR A 19 1.80 1.58 -5.84
N LEU A 20 1.13 0.58 -6.42
CA LEU A 20 0.10 0.79 -7.45
C LEU A 20 -1.08 1.59 -6.91
N PHE A 21 -1.48 1.34 -5.66
CA PHE A 21 -2.50 2.13 -4.98
C PHE A 21 -2.08 3.60 -4.87
N GLY A 22 -0.85 3.88 -4.43
CA GLY A 22 -0.31 5.24 -4.36
C GLY A 22 -0.29 5.96 -5.71
N VAL A 23 0.08 5.26 -6.79
CA VAL A 23 0.02 5.79 -8.16
C VAL A 23 -1.44 6.13 -8.54
N ALA A 24 -2.35 5.17 -8.40
CA ALA A 24 -3.76 5.35 -8.76
C ALA A 24 -4.39 6.50 -7.95
N GLN A 25 -4.11 6.55 -6.65
CA GLN A 25 -4.51 7.64 -5.76
C GLN A 25 -3.99 8.99 -6.26
N GLY A 26 -2.71 9.08 -6.61
CA GLY A 26 -2.12 10.32 -7.12
C GLY A 26 -2.84 10.83 -8.37
N LEU A 27 -3.16 9.92 -9.30
CA LEU A 27 -3.93 10.25 -10.51
C LEU A 27 -5.35 10.71 -10.18
N VAL A 28 -6.03 10.04 -9.25
CA VAL A 28 -7.38 10.39 -8.79
C VAL A 28 -7.40 11.78 -8.15
N VAL A 29 -6.48 12.07 -7.24
CA VAL A 29 -6.40 13.38 -6.57
C VAL A 29 -6.01 14.50 -7.54
N THR A 30 -5.17 14.21 -8.53
CA THR A 30 -4.89 15.17 -9.62
C THR A 30 -6.14 15.50 -10.43
N ARG A 31 -7.03 14.52 -10.68
CA ARG A 31 -8.28 14.76 -11.40
C ARG A 31 -9.34 15.49 -10.57
N TRP A 32 -9.35 15.26 -9.26
CA TRP A 32 -10.28 15.82 -8.30
C TRP A 32 -9.52 16.46 -7.12
N PRO A 33 -9.01 17.70 -7.29
CA PRO A 33 -8.19 18.35 -6.27
C PRO A 33 -8.96 18.65 -4.97
N ASP A 34 -10.28 18.67 -4.99
CA ASP A 34 -11.11 18.81 -3.78
C ASP A 34 -10.87 17.70 -2.75
N LEU A 35 -10.35 16.55 -3.18
CA LEU A 35 -9.98 15.44 -2.29
C LEU A 35 -8.86 15.80 -1.32
N GLU A 36 -8.05 16.82 -1.59
CA GLU A 36 -7.03 17.34 -0.65
C GLU A 36 -7.66 17.90 0.63
N ARG A 37 -8.95 18.28 0.59
CA ARG A 37 -9.71 18.79 1.75
C ARG A 37 -10.50 17.71 2.49
N SER A 38 -10.31 16.44 2.12
CA SER A 38 -10.98 15.34 2.80
C SER A 38 -10.55 15.23 4.27
N VAL A 39 -11.42 14.64 5.10
CA VAL A 39 -11.18 14.48 6.55
C VAL A 39 -9.86 13.76 6.84
N VAL A 40 -9.51 12.80 5.99
CA VAL A 40 -8.21 12.13 6.03
C VAL A 40 -7.38 12.62 4.84
N PRO A 41 -6.29 13.36 5.08
CA PRO A 41 -5.40 13.80 4.02
C PRO A 41 -5.00 12.64 3.09
N PRO A 42 -5.02 12.81 1.75
CA PRO A 42 -4.76 11.72 0.82
C PRO A 42 -3.41 11.02 1.07
N PHE A 43 -2.36 11.76 1.44
CA PHE A 43 -1.05 11.15 1.71
C PHE A 43 -1.05 10.10 2.83
N LEU A 44 -2.09 10.06 3.69
CA LEU A 44 -2.27 9.05 4.73
C LEU A 44 -3.08 7.82 4.28
N TRP A 45 -3.76 7.89 3.13
CA TRP A 45 -4.56 6.78 2.62
C TRP A 45 -3.79 5.46 2.41
N PRO A 46 -2.49 5.47 2.03
CA PRO A 46 -1.70 4.23 1.96
C PRO A 46 -1.60 3.50 3.30
N ILE A 47 -1.66 4.21 4.44
CA ILE A 47 -1.70 3.60 5.77
C ILE A 47 -3.03 2.87 5.98
N LEU A 48 -4.14 3.51 5.61
CA LEU A 48 -5.47 2.90 5.69
C LEU A 48 -5.58 1.67 4.77
N ALA A 49 -5.05 1.77 3.56
CA ALA A 49 -5.00 0.66 2.62
C ALA A 49 -4.17 -0.52 3.18
N SER A 50 -3.02 -0.23 3.78
CA SER A 50 -2.18 -1.24 4.45
C SER A 50 -2.95 -1.96 5.57
N LEU A 51 -3.65 -1.21 6.42
CA LEU A 51 -4.47 -1.76 7.49
C LEU A 51 -5.63 -2.61 6.94
N ALA A 52 -6.30 -2.15 5.88
CA ALA A 52 -7.37 -2.89 5.24
C ALA A 52 -6.88 -4.23 4.66
N ILE A 53 -5.69 -4.23 4.05
CA ILE A 53 -5.05 -5.46 3.57
C ILE A 53 -4.73 -6.38 4.74
N ASP A 54 -4.13 -5.88 5.82
CA ASP A 54 -3.83 -6.66 7.02
C ASP A 54 -5.10 -7.34 7.57
N VAL A 55 -6.21 -6.62 7.66
CA VAL A 55 -7.50 -7.18 8.09
C VAL A 55 -8.01 -8.24 7.11
N ALA A 56 -7.92 -7.99 5.80
CA ALA A 56 -8.38 -8.91 4.77
C ALA A 56 -7.58 -10.23 4.73
N ILE A 57 -6.27 -10.19 5.03
CA ILE A 57 -5.41 -11.38 4.97
C ILE A 57 -5.42 -12.21 6.26
N ARG A 58 -5.85 -11.65 7.40
CA ARG A 58 -5.88 -12.32 8.72
C ARG A 58 -6.50 -13.73 8.68
N PRO A 59 -7.65 -13.98 8.05
CA PRO A 59 -8.24 -15.32 8.01
C PRO A 59 -7.34 -16.34 7.28
N ALA A 60 -6.65 -15.91 6.22
CA ALA A 60 -5.75 -16.78 5.46
C ALA A 60 -4.42 -17.02 6.20
N VAL A 61 -3.93 -16.03 6.95
CA VAL A 61 -2.78 -16.18 7.86
C VAL A 61 -3.12 -17.16 8.99
N ALA A 62 -4.28 -17.00 9.63
CA ALA A 62 -4.75 -17.90 10.70
C ALA A 62 -4.95 -19.35 10.23
N ALA A 63 -5.39 -19.54 8.98
CA ALA A 63 -5.49 -20.85 8.35
C ALA A 63 -4.14 -21.43 7.87
N GLY A 64 -3.02 -20.72 8.08
CA GLY A 64 -1.68 -21.15 7.66
C GLY A 64 -1.47 -21.18 6.14
N ARG A 65 -2.37 -20.57 5.36
CA ARG A 65 -2.30 -20.55 3.88
C ARG A 65 -1.27 -19.57 3.35
N ILE A 66 -1.03 -18.49 4.08
CA ILE A 66 -0.05 -17.46 3.77
C ILE A 66 0.74 -17.12 5.04
N SER A 67 1.99 -16.69 4.85
CA SER A 67 2.81 -16.19 5.95
C SER A 67 2.33 -14.82 6.42
N ASP A 68 2.42 -14.56 7.72
CA ASP A 68 2.23 -13.21 8.26
C ASP A 68 3.28 -12.26 7.67
N LEU A 69 2.86 -11.02 7.42
CA LEU A 69 3.73 -9.98 6.91
C LEU A 69 4.62 -9.46 8.04
N ARG A 70 5.93 -9.41 7.77
CA ARG A 70 6.89 -8.80 8.71
C ARG A 70 6.63 -7.31 8.81
N THR A 71 6.85 -6.73 9.98
CA THR A 71 6.70 -5.27 10.23
C THR A 71 7.53 -4.44 9.26
N GLU A 72 8.76 -4.88 8.95
CA GLU A 72 9.63 -4.25 7.95
C GLU A 72 8.97 -4.18 6.57
N THR A 73 8.29 -5.24 6.15
CA THR A 73 7.57 -5.31 4.86
C THR A 73 6.36 -4.39 4.86
N ARG A 74 5.61 -4.34 5.97
CA ARG A 74 4.48 -3.42 6.14
C ARG A 74 4.94 -1.97 5.98
N PHE A 75 6.01 -1.61 6.69
CA PHE A 75 6.60 -0.27 6.62
C PHE A 75 7.10 0.07 5.21
N ALA A 76 7.83 -0.83 4.57
CA ALA A 76 8.31 -0.64 3.20
C ALA A 76 7.17 -0.45 2.19
N GLY A 77 6.08 -1.22 2.31
CA GLY A 77 4.92 -1.08 1.43
C GLY A 77 4.19 0.25 1.61
N VAL A 78 3.98 0.69 2.86
CA VAL A 78 3.37 2.00 3.16
C VAL A 78 4.25 3.12 2.60
N LEU A 79 5.55 3.07 2.88
CA LEU A 79 6.50 4.07 2.39
C LEU A 79 6.51 4.13 0.86
N ALA A 80 6.53 2.97 0.19
CA ALA A 80 6.47 2.91 -1.27
C ALA A 80 5.18 3.51 -1.83
N GLY A 81 4.02 3.25 -1.21
CA GLY A 81 2.75 3.85 -1.60
C GLY A 81 2.72 5.37 -1.42
N VAL A 82 3.22 5.88 -0.28
CA VAL A 82 3.30 7.33 -0.01
C VAL A 82 4.27 8.01 -0.99
N LEU A 83 5.43 7.42 -1.25
CA LEU A 83 6.39 7.94 -2.22
C LEU A 83 5.81 7.95 -3.63
N ALA A 84 5.15 6.87 -4.06
CA ALA A 84 4.50 6.80 -5.35
C ALA A 84 3.42 7.89 -5.51
N TYR A 85 2.56 8.07 -4.51
CA TYR A 85 1.59 9.17 -4.48
C TYR A 85 2.27 10.53 -4.64
N THR A 86 3.32 10.77 -3.85
CA THR A 86 4.04 12.05 -3.83
C THR A 86 4.69 12.35 -5.18
N VAL A 87 5.33 11.35 -5.80
CA VAL A 87 5.95 11.48 -7.12
C VAL A 87 4.91 11.83 -8.18
N VAL A 88 3.76 11.15 -8.18
CA VAL A 88 2.68 11.45 -9.15
C VAL A 88 2.13 12.86 -8.95
N ARG A 89 1.92 13.29 -7.70
CA ARG A 89 1.44 14.65 -7.42
C ARG A 89 2.45 15.71 -7.79
N TRP A 90 3.73 15.48 -7.50
CA TRP A 90 4.82 16.38 -7.89
C TRP A 90 4.92 16.51 -9.41
N ALA A 91 4.89 15.38 -10.12
CA ALA A 91 4.92 15.36 -11.59
C ALA A 91 3.69 16.02 -12.24
N ALA A 92 2.55 16.08 -11.54
CA ALA A 92 1.34 16.72 -12.04
C ALA A 92 1.27 18.23 -11.76
N GLN A 93 2.19 18.77 -10.94
CA GLN A 93 2.24 20.19 -10.55
C GLN A 93 3.36 20.97 -11.26
N GLY A 94 4.35 20.27 -11.84
CA GLY A 94 5.40 20.86 -12.68
C GLY A 94 4.96 21.00 -14.13
#